data_AF-A0A928DDL9-F1
#
_entry.id   AF-A0A928DDL9-F1
#
_cell.length_a   1.000
_cell.length_b   1.000
_cell.length_c   1.000
_cell.angle_alpha   90.00
_cell.angle_beta   90.00
_cell.angle_gamma   90.00
#
_symmetry.space_group_name_H-M   'P 1'
#
loop_
_entity.id
_entity.type
_entity.pdbx_description
1 polymer ?
#
loop_
_entity_poly.entity_id
_entity_poly.type
_entity_poly.pdbx_seq_one_letter_code
_entity_poly.pdbx_strand_id
1 'polypeptide(L)'
;MNRHYFAYRSFNPEFETMKRFVDIGLDTICFFPGHSNNSMGLPYAKYPPTWCWYGKYNFESLDQQIRDLKKIKEDIKLICMIDLNCPEWLARRMSLYRETGDSFTHLTDSLANIHWKEPTMEYLAAFLEHTEKYHADSITAYVIACGHTDEWFDHNNDLCGLPKALKYVEWREKKGLPYGEPPSALRLCKAAYDGFLLDPEKSSDVFDYRKFCNELVGDSICEFAAETRKRIRKEVEIGVFYGYVVDRKEAAESTHLDYEKVANCPDIDFMISPGSYDDRDMGGGSGWQSCAGTEKLAGKTHMHECDQRTHTYNHSLSPYVSFNVPSWKNHEEDLAGIKREFALALINQSSLWWFDMWGGFYQEQELFDCFAKMKQIYTEKVELPVSPVEETIMVVDPDASYYIAHGTDWKRQGLFACSTRIKLNRTGMPFECYCLDDIPKIQNLDKIKFVVMACPWEITPE
;
A
#
# COMPACT_ATOMS: atom_id res chain seq x y z
N MET A 1 -9.31 16.79 11.58
CA MET A 1 -8.07 16.32 12.23
C MET A 1 -8.10 14.82 12.05
N ASN A 2 -7.13 14.27 11.32
CA ASN A 2 -7.09 12.85 11.01
C ASN A 2 -6.83 12.06 12.30
N ARG A 3 -7.34 10.84 12.38
CA ARG A 3 -7.12 9.99 13.54
C ARG A 3 -5.70 9.39 13.51
N HIS A 4 -5.17 9.14 14.70
CA HIS A 4 -3.92 8.42 14.89
C HIS A 4 -4.22 7.03 15.46
N TYR A 5 -4.00 6.01 14.67
CA TYR A 5 -4.27 4.63 15.06
C TYR A 5 -3.03 3.98 15.68
N PHE A 6 -3.24 3.25 16.77
CA PHE A 6 -2.31 2.26 17.30
C PHE A 6 -3.07 0.94 17.32
N ALA A 7 -2.96 0.19 16.24
CA ALA A 7 -3.85 -0.93 15.93
C ALA A 7 -3.10 -2.27 15.83
N TYR A 8 -3.87 -3.34 15.75
CA TYR A 8 -3.38 -4.69 15.46
C TYR A 8 -4.06 -5.21 14.19
N ARG A 9 -3.33 -5.96 13.38
CA ARG A 9 -3.84 -6.57 12.16
C ARG A 9 -3.39 -8.02 12.03
N SER A 10 -4.23 -8.86 11.45
CA SER A 10 -3.87 -10.21 11.02
C SER A 10 -4.81 -10.68 9.90
N PHE A 11 -4.33 -11.52 8.98
CA PHE A 11 -5.23 -12.24 8.06
C PHE A 11 -5.90 -13.44 8.75
N ASN A 12 -5.24 -14.03 9.74
CA ASN A 12 -5.76 -15.14 10.53
C ASN A 12 -6.59 -14.65 11.73
N PRO A 13 -7.55 -15.46 12.21
CA PRO A 13 -8.30 -15.22 13.44
C PRO A 13 -7.43 -15.48 14.69
N GLU A 14 -6.39 -14.67 14.88
CA GLU A 14 -5.45 -14.73 16.01
C GLU A 14 -6.08 -14.18 17.29
N PHE A 15 -7.22 -14.73 17.71
CA PHE A 15 -8.06 -14.16 18.76
C PHE A 15 -7.35 -14.04 20.11
N GLU A 16 -6.47 -15.00 20.46
CA GLU A 16 -5.69 -14.93 21.69
C GLU A 16 -4.69 -13.77 21.64
N THR A 17 -3.98 -13.59 20.52
CA THR A 17 -3.07 -12.45 20.31
C THR A 17 -3.83 -11.13 20.34
N MET A 18 -4.98 -11.05 19.66
CA MET A 18 -5.86 -9.87 19.68
C MET A 18 -6.31 -9.53 21.10
N LYS A 19 -6.72 -10.54 21.89
CA LYS A 19 -7.11 -10.36 23.28
C LYS A 19 -5.96 -9.82 24.13
N ARG A 20 -4.75 -10.35 23.98
CA ARG A 20 -3.57 -9.84 24.69
C ARG A 20 -3.26 -8.39 24.35
N PHE A 21 -3.45 -7.97 23.08
CA PHE A 21 -3.34 -6.56 22.69
C PHE A 21 -4.44 -5.70 23.32
N VAL A 22 -5.68 -6.20 23.36
CA VAL A 22 -6.79 -5.51 24.01
C VAL A 22 -6.55 -5.33 25.52
N ASP A 23 -6.01 -6.36 26.19
CA ASP A 23 -5.69 -6.34 27.62
C ASP A 23 -4.66 -5.25 27.98
N ILE A 24 -3.80 -4.86 27.03
CA ILE A 24 -2.82 -3.76 27.20
C ILE A 24 -3.34 -2.41 26.69
N GLY A 25 -4.64 -2.29 26.42
CA GLY A 25 -5.32 -1.02 26.10
C GLY A 25 -5.41 -0.70 24.61
N LEU A 26 -5.17 -1.66 23.72
CA LEU A 26 -5.50 -1.52 22.30
C LEU A 26 -7.01 -1.56 22.10
N ASP A 27 -7.53 -0.70 21.24
CA ASP A 27 -8.97 -0.54 21.01
C ASP A 27 -9.37 -0.63 19.52
N THR A 28 -8.40 -0.82 18.63
CA THR A 28 -8.62 -0.81 17.18
C THR A 28 -7.99 -2.04 16.52
N ILE A 29 -8.79 -2.85 15.82
CA ILE A 29 -8.33 -4.02 15.05
C ILE A 29 -8.61 -3.80 13.57
N CYS A 30 -7.62 -4.07 12.72
CA CYS A 30 -7.81 -4.19 11.28
C CYS A 30 -8.08 -5.64 10.90
N PHE A 31 -9.14 -5.88 10.13
CA PHE A 31 -9.52 -7.21 9.66
C PHE A 31 -9.83 -7.21 8.16
N PHE A 32 -9.72 -8.38 7.54
CA PHE A 32 -9.84 -8.55 6.09
C PHE A 32 -10.87 -9.63 5.70
N PRO A 33 -12.13 -9.24 5.47
CA PRO A 33 -13.18 -10.12 4.95
C PRO A 33 -13.01 -10.40 3.44
N GLY A 34 -11.92 -11.08 3.09
CA GLY A 34 -11.54 -11.35 1.70
C GLY A 34 -12.18 -12.57 1.06
N HIS A 35 -12.09 -12.62 -0.27
CA HIS A 35 -12.41 -13.75 -1.14
C HIS A 35 -11.23 -14.14 -2.04
N SER A 36 -10.18 -13.33 -2.05
CA SER A 36 -9.00 -13.53 -2.89
C SER A 36 -8.01 -14.52 -2.27
N ASN A 37 -7.31 -15.23 -3.14
CA ASN A 37 -6.18 -16.07 -2.77
C ASN A 37 -4.89 -15.24 -2.85
N ASN A 38 -3.95 -15.52 -1.96
CA ASN A 38 -2.61 -14.94 -1.96
C ASN A 38 -1.71 -15.54 -3.05
N SER A 39 -0.49 -15.02 -3.16
CA SER A 39 0.51 -15.44 -4.14
C SER A 39 0.93 -16.91 -4.05
N MET A 40 0.63 -17.58 -2.94
CA MET A 40 0.86 -19.02 -2.76
C MET A 40 -0.36 -19.88 -3.15
N GLY A 41 -1.42 -19.26 -3.68
CA GLY A 41 -2.66 -19.95 -4.06
C GLY A 41 -3.52 -20.37 -2.87
N LEU A 42 -3.30 -19.78 -1.68
CA LEU A 42 -4.08 -20.03 -0.47
C LEU A 42 -5.00 -18.85 -0.17
N PRO A 43 -6.20 -19.06 0.41
CA PRO A 43 -7.07 -17.94 0.80
C PRO A 43 -6.38 -17.00 1.78
N TYR A 44 -6.54 -15.69 1.58
CA TYR A 44 -6.13 -14.70 2.59
C TYR A 44 -6.98 -14.84 3.86
N ALA A 45 -8.30 -14.84 3.71
CA ALA A 45 -9.23 -15.01 4.83
C ALA A 45 -9.45 -16.49 5.15
N LYS A 46 -9.45 -16.83 6.45
CA LYS A 46 -9.87 -18.18 6.92
C LYS A 46 -11.39 -18.38 6.92
N TYR A 47 -12.13 -17.31 6.77
CA TYR A 47 -13.58 -17.31 6.66
C TYR A 47 -14.02 -17.58 5.21
N PRO A 48 -15.26 -18.05 4.98
CA PRO A 48 -15.79 -18.20 3.62
C PRO A 48 -15.73 -16.88 2.82
N PRO A 49 -15.56 -16.94 1.49
CA PRO A 49 -15.46 -15.75 0.64
C PRO A 49 -16.73 -14.90 0.71
N THR A 50 -16.57 -13.57 0.74
CA THR A 50 -17.69 -12.62 0.78
C THR A 50 -18.34 -12.41 -0.60
N TRP A 51 -17.59 -12.56 -1.69
CA TRP A 51 -18.13 -12.47 -3.06
C TRP A 51 -18.22 -13.84 -3.76
N CYS A 52 -19.43 -14.42 -3.79
CA CYS A 52 -19.62 -15.80 -4.27
C CYS A 52 -19.96 -15.90 -5.76
N TRP A 53 -20.69 -14.92 -6.31
CA TRP A 53 -21.07 -14.85 -7.72
C TRP A 53 -21.56 -13.43 -8.07
N TYR A 54 -21.86 -13.16 -9.35
CA TYR A 54 -22.53 -11.93 -9.78
C TYR A 54 -23.77 -11.64 -8.93
N GLY A 55 -23.79 -10.50 -8.21
CA GLY A 55 -24.88 -10.10 -7.34
C GLY A 55 -25.20 -11.08 -6.20
N LYS A 56 -24.27 -11.98 -5.85
CA LYS A 56 -24.43 -12.96 -4.74
C LYS A 56 -23.28 -12.80 -3.76
N TYR A 57 -23.61 -12.31 -2.57
CA TYR A 57 -22.67 -11.99 -1.52
C TYR A 57 -22.98 -12.79 -0.26
N ASN A 58 -21.94 -13.28 0.40
CA ASN A 58 -22.04 -13.97 1.69
C ASN A 58 -21.65 -13.02 2.82
N PHE A 59 -22.47 -11.99 3.05
CA PHE A 59 -22.22 -11.04 4.13
C PHE A 59 -22.39 -11.64 5.53
N GLU A 60 -22.99 -12.82 5.67
CA GLU A 60 -22.98 -13.54 6.94
C GLU A 60 -21.55 -13.97 7.34
N SER A 61 -20.66 -14.25 6.38
CA SER A 61 -19.24 -14.50 6.64
C SER A 61 -18.53 -13.27 7.23
N LEU A 62 -18.82 -12.09 6.67
CA LEU A 62 -18.36 -10.80 7.16
C LEU A 62 -18.92 -10.51 8.56
N ASP A 63 -20.24 -10.69 8.74
CA ASP A 63 -20.91 -10.45 10.02
C ASP A 63 -20.38 -11.37 11.11
N GLN A 64 -20.07 -12.63 10.76
CA GLN A 64 -19.48 -13.58 11.69
C GLN A 64 -18.09 -13.13 12.16
N GLN A 65 -17.25 -12.61 11.26
CA GLN A 65 -15.94 -12.03 11.64
C GLN A 65 -16.10 -10.90 12.65
N ILE A 66 -17.00 -9.95 12.37
CA ILE A 66 -17.26 -8.82 13.28
C ILE A 66 -17.80 -9.31 14.63
N ARG A 67 -18.72 -10.29 14.64
CA ARG A 67 -19.23 -10.89 15.88
C ARG A 67 -18.13 -11.58 16.68
N ASP A 68 -17.19 -12.25 16.03
CA ASP A 68 -16.07 -12.90 16.71
C ASP A 68 -15.10 -11.87 17.31
N LEU A 69 -14.82 -10.77 16.59
CA LEU A 69 -14.02 -9.66 17.12
C LEU A 69 -14.70 -8.99 18.33
N LYS A 70 -16.02 -8.78 18.27
CA LYS A 70 -16.80 -8.23 19.40
C LYS A 70 -16.85 -9.14 20.63
N LYS A 71 -16.61 -10.45 20.50
CA LYS A 71 -16.45 -11.35 21.66
C LYS A 71 -15.16 -11.09 22.44
N ILE A 72 -14.12 -10.54 21.78
CA ILE A 72 -12.89 -10.14 22.45
C ILE A 72 -13.14 -8.88 23.28
N LYS A 73 -13.76 -7.87 22.67
CA LYS A 73 -14.19 -6.63 23.32
C LYS A 73 -15.39 -6.04 22.59
N GLU A 74 -16.48 -5.81 23.33
CA GLU A 74 -17.78 -5.45 22.77
C GLU A 74 -17.75 -4.13 21.99
N ASP A 75 -17.01 -3.13 22.49
CA ASP A 75 -16.90 -1.77 21.93
C ASP A 75 -15.64 -1.55 21.06
N ILE A 76 -14.97 -2.64 20.63
CA ILE A 76 -13.78 -2.57 19.79
C ILE A 76 -14.05 -1.79 18.49
N LYS A 77 -13.09 -0.95 18.08
CA LYS A 77 -13.12 -0.22 16.80
C LYS A 77 -12.46 -1.04 15.71
N LEU A 78 -12.99 -0.93 14.51
CA LEU A 78 -12.58 -1.76 13.37
C LEU A 78 -12.11 -0.91 12.20
N ILE A 79 -10.96 -1.28 11.66
CA ILE A 79 -10.54 -0.90 10.30
C ILE A 79 -10.91 -2.08 9.41
N CYS A 80 -11.78 -1.85 8.42
CA CYS A 80 -12.28 -2.88 7.54
C CYS A 80 -11.60 -2.79 6.17
N MET A 81 -10.77 -3.77 5.82
CA MET A 81 -10.21 -3.86 4.49
C MET A 81 -11.24 -4.43 3.51
N ILE A 82 -11.48 -3.77 2.39
CA ILE A 82 -12.40 -4.22 1.35
C ILE A 82 -11.58 -4.88 0.23
N ASP A 83 -11.82 -6.17 0.00
CA ASP A 83 -11.20 -6.95 -1.07
C ASP A 83 -11.88 -6.62 -2.41
N LEU A 84 -11.25 -5.79 -3.24
CA LEU A 84 -11.73 -5.53 -4.60
C LEU A 84 -11.11 -6.46 -5.63
N ASN A 85 -10.23 -7.37 -5.22
CA ASN A 85 -9.62 -8.29 -6.16
C ASN A 85 -10.68 -9.23 -6.74
N CYS A 86 -10.45 -9.72 -7.96
CA CYS A 86 -11.36 -10.65 -8.59
C CYS A 86 -11.39 -11.98 -7.83
N PRO A 87 -12.57 -12.50 -7.49
CA PRO A 87 -12.70 -13.91 -7.15
C PRO A 87 -12.23 -14.77 -8.33
N GLU A 88 -11.70 -15.95 -8.04
CA GLU A 88 -11.17 -16.88 -9.06
C GLU A 88 -12.17 -17.17 -10.18
N TRP A 89 -13.46 -17.24 -9.85
CA TRP A 89 -14.51 -17.47 -10.84
C TRP A 89 -14.63 -16.32 -11.83
N LEU A 90 -14.45 -15.06 -11.41
CA LEU A 90 -14.62 -13.89 -12.27
C LEU A 90 -13.49 -13.81 -13.29
N ALA A 91 -12.25 -14.02 -12.85
CA ALA A 91 -11.08 -14.12 -13.75
C ALA A 91 -11.30 -15.21 -14.82
N ARG A 92 -11.78 -16.38 -14.41
CA ARG A 92 -12.11 -17.48 -15.35
C ARG A 92 -13.25 -17.11 -16.31
N ARG A 93 -14.29 -16.40 -15.84
CA ARG A 93 -15.39 -15.95 -16.70
C ARG A 93 -14.91 -14.99 -17.78
N MET A 94 -14.09 -14.00 -17.42
CA MET A 94 -13.50 -13.07 -18.39
C MET A 94 -12.62 -13.79 -19.40
N SER A 95 -11.78 -14.73 -18.94
CA SER A 95 -10.96 -15.57 -19.84
C SER A 95 -11.81 -16.35 -20.85
N LEU A 96 -12.97 -16.88 -20.45
CA LEU A 96 -13.90 -17.57 -21.36
C LEU A 96 -14.55 -16.64 -22.39
N TYR A 97 -14.64 -15.34 -22.12
CA TYR A 97 -15.04 -14.31 -23.09
C TYR A 97 -13.89 -13.85 -23.99
N ARG A 98 -12.70 -14.47 -23.87
CA ARG A 98 -11.45 -14.11 -24.56
C ARG A 98 -10.92 -12.74 -24.12
N GLU A 99 -11.24 -12.36 -22.90
CA GLU A 99 -10.72 -11.16 -22.27
C GLU A 99 -9.67 -11.52 -21.22
N THR A 100 -8.78 -10.58 -20.96
CA THR A 100 -7.77 -10.69 -19.91
C THR A 100 -8.28 -10.02 -18.64
N GLY A 101 -7.76 -10.46 -17.50
CA GLY A 101 -8.07 -9.87 -16.21
C GLY A 101 -8.01 -10.89 -15.08
N ASP A 102 -6.94 -10.81 -14.30
CA ASP A 102 -6.91 -11.27 -12.92
C ASP A 102 -6.36 -10.09 -12.14
N SER A 103 -7.19 -9.35 -11.41
CA SER A 103 -6.75 -8.12 -10.75
C SER A 103 -5.63 -8.35 -9.74
N PHE A 104 -5.42 -9.59 -9.24
CA PHE A 104 -4.31 -9.89 -8.35
C PHE A 104 -2.95 -9.85 -9.06
N THR A 105 -2.88 -10.13 -10.37
CA THR A 105 -1.61 -10.20 -11.11
C THR A 105 -1.54 -9.33 -12.36
N HIS A 106 -2.68 -8.89 -12.88
CA HIS A 106 -2.89 -8.14 -14.13
C HIS A 106 -3.85 -6.97 -13.87
N LEU A 107 -3.52 -6.15 -12.88
CA LEU A 107 -4.42 -5.13 -12.35
C LEU A 107 -4.91 -4.17 -13.45
N THR A 108 -4.01 -3.64 -14.28
CA THR A 108 -4.39 -2.68 -15.33
C THR A 108 -5.29 -3.27 -16.41
N ASP A 109 -5.12 -4.56 -16.76
CA ASP A 109 -6.03 -5.25 -17.68
C ASP A 109 -7.43 -5.35 -17.08
N SER A 110 -7.52 -5.70 -15.79
CA SER A 110 -8.80 -5.78 -15.05
C SER A 110 -9.45 -4.40 -14.92
N LEU A 111 -8.70 -3.35 -14.60
CA LEU A 111 -9.22 -1.97 -14.49
C LEU A 111 -9.77 -1.44 -15.83
N ALA A 112 -9.15 -1.83 -16.95
CA ALA A 112 -9.62 -1.48 -18.29
C ALA A 112 -10.82 -2.32 -18.76
N ASN A 113 -11.11 -3.45 -18.10
CA ASN A 113 -12.18 -4.36 -18.48
C ASN A 113 -13.48 -4.04 -17.73
N ILE A 114 -14.51 -3.66 -18.49
CA ILE A 114 -15.84 -3.36 -17.94
C ILE A 114 -16.49 -4.56 -17.25
N HIS A 115 -16.21 -5.78 -17.72
CA HIS A 115 -16.72 -7.02 -17.14
C HIS A 115 -16.09 -7.39 -15.79
N TRP A 116 -14.99 -6.72 -15.41
CA TRP A 116 -14.51 -6.67 -14.04
C TRP A 116 -15.05 -5.45 -13.31
N LYS A 117 -14.90 -4.26 -13.91
CA LYS A 117 -15.18 -2.97 -13.25
C LYS A 117 -16.61 -2.86 -12.76
N GLU A 118 -17.61 -3.18 -13.59
CA GLU A 118 -19.03 -3.08 -13.22
C GLU A 118 -19.39 -4.01 -12.05
N PRO A 119 -19.14 -5.33 -12.10
CA PRO A 119 -19.42 -6.22 -10.97
C PRO A 119 -18.67 -5.84 -9.68
N THR A 120 -17.42 -5.34 -9.79
CA THR A 120 -16.65 -4.91 -8.62
C THR A 120 -17.25 -3.65 -7.98
N MET A 121 -17.78 -2.72 -8.78
CA MET A 121 -18.51 -1.53 -8.31
C MET A 121 -19.81 -1.93 -7.61
N GLU A 122 -20.55 -2.88 -8.18
CA GLU A 122 -21.76 -3.43 -7.57
C GLU A 122 -21.46 -4.12 -6.24
N TYR A 123 -20.36 -4.88 -6.17
CA TYR A 123 -19.91 -5.51 -4.94
C TYR A 123 -19.53 -4.46 -3.89
N LEU A 124 -18.71 -3.46 -4.23
CA LEU A 124 -18.33 -2.38 -3.32
C LEU A 124 -19.55 -1.66 -2.77
N ALA A 125 -20.50 -1.28 -3.63
CA ALA A 125 -21.73 -0.62 -3.23
C ALA A 125 -22.53 -1.48 -2.23
N ALA A 126 -22.75 -2.75 -2.54
CA ALA A 126 -23.48 -3.67 -1.67
C ALA A 126 -22.77 -3.94 -0.34
N PHE A 127 -21.43 -4.06 -0.36
CA PHE A 127 -20.60 -4.26 0.83
C PHE A 127 -20.71 -3.07 1.78
N LEU A 128 -20.60 -1.85 1.26
CA LEU A 128 -20.72 -0.62 2.04
C LEU A 128 -22.14 -0.41 2.56
N GLU A 129 -23.17 -0.63 1.74
CA GLU A 129 -24.57 -0.55 2.18
C GLU A 129 -24.87 -1.53 3.32
N HIS A 130 -24.34 -2.76 3.24
CA HIS A 130 -24.51 -3.75 4.31
C HIS A 130 -23.76 -3.34 5.58
N THR A 131 -22.49 -2.97 5.47
CA THR A 131 -21.67 -2.62 6.64
C THR A 131 -22.13 -1.35 7.33
N GLU A 132 -22.50 -0.30 6.59
CA GLU A 132 -23.02 0.93 7.19
C GLU A 132 -24.42 0.74 7.78
N LYS A 133 -25.21 -0.21 7.27
CA LYS A 133 -26.52 -0.54 7.85
C LYS A 133 -26.42 -1.30 9.17
N TYR A 134 -25.49 -2.25 9.28
CA TYR A 134 -25.46 -3.20 10.40
C TYR A 134 -24.27 -3.03 11.36
N HIS A 135 -23.20 -2.34 10.95
CA HIS A 135 -21.92 -2.25 11.70
C HIS A 135 -21.30 -0.84 11.73
N ALA A 136 -22.06 0.20 11.39
CA ALA A 136 -21.60 1.59 11.39
C ALA A 136 -21.00 2.04 12.74
N ASP A 137 -21.53 1.56 13.86
CA ASP A 137 -21.02 1.90 15.20
C ASP A 137 -19.59 1.38 15.48
N SER A 138 -19.18 0.36 14.72
CA SER A 138 -17.98 -0.44 14.95
C SER A 138 -16.85 -0.06 13.99
N ILE A 139 -17.18 0.23 12.73
CA ILE A 139 -16.19 0.54 11.69
C ILE A 139 -15.81 2.02 11.77
N THR A 140 -14.51 2.27 11.98
CA THR A 140 -13.93 3.63 12.00
C THR A 140 -13.25 4.00 10.69
N ALA A 141 -12.81 3.02 9.90
CA ALA A 141 -12.15 3.26 8.64
C ALA A 141 -12.35 2.09 7.69
N TYR A 142 -12.34 2.37 6.39
CA TYR A 142 -12.23 1.39 5.32
C TYR A 142 -10.88 1.51 4.63
N VAL A 143 -10.27 0.38 4.29
CA VAL A 143 -9.09 0.35 3.42
C VAL A 143 -9.49 -0.29 2.12
N ILE A 144 -9.40 0.46 1.03
CA ILE A 144 -9.79 -0.03 -0.29
C ILE A 144 -8.59 -0.78 -0.89
N ALA A 145 -8.71 -2.09 -1.00
CA ALA A 145 -7.60 -2.98 -1.32
C ALA A 145 -7.85 -3.70 -2.65
N CYS A 146 -6.84 -3.74 -3.52
CA CYS A 146 -6.89 -4.41 -4.83
C CYS A 146 -5.46 -4.68 -5.29
N GLY A 147 -5.25 -5.38 -6.41
CA GLY A 147 -3.91 -5.61 -6.94
C GLY A 147 -3.16 -6.73 -6.21
N HIS A 148 -1.94 -7.01 -6.66
CA HIS A 148 -1.09 -7.98 -5.99
C HIS A 148 -0.87 -7.56 -4.53
N THR A 149 -0.93 -8.53 -3.62
CA THR A 149 -0.84 -8.34 -2.15
C THR A 149 -1.83 -7.35 -1.55
N ASP A 150 -2.90 -7.01 -2.27
CA ASP A 150 -3.91 -6.02 -1.87
C ASP A 150 -3.36 -4.57 -1.78
N GLU A 151 -2.26 -4.31 -2.50
CA GLU A 151 -1.47 -3.07 -2.44
C GLU A 151 -1.45 -2.26 -3.75
N TRP A 152 -2.40 -2.51 -4.66
CA TRP A 152 -2.56 -1.85 -5.96
C TRP A 152 -1.40 -2.05 -6.93
N PHE A 153 -0.59 -3.08 -6.71
CA PHE A 153 0.43 -3.50 -7.65
C PHE A 153 -0.17 -4.17 -8.90
N ASP A 154 0.36 -3.79 -10.06
CA ASP A 154 0.35 -4.66 -11.24
C ASP A 154 1.64 -5.49 -11.29
N HIS A 155 1.56 -6.78 -11.59
CA HIS A 155 2.74 -7.65 -11.70
C HIS A 155 3.06 -8.02 -13.16
N ASN A 156 2.14 -7.79 -14.10
CA ASN A 156 2.27 -8.18 -15.51
C ASN A 156 1.79 -7.06 -16.42
N ASN A 157 2.25 -5.84 -16.14
CA ASN A 157 1.85 -4.63 -16.88
C ASN A 157 2.34 -4.63 -18.35
N ASP A 158 3.24 -5.54 -18.71
CA ASP A 158 3.69 -5.79 -20.08
C ASP A 158 2.65 -6.53 -20.94
N LEU A 159 1.67 -7.19 -20.31
CA LEU A 159 0.49 -7.70 -21.01
C LEU A 159 -0.50 -6.57 -21.31
N CYS A 160 -1.15 -6.70 -22.48
CA CYS A 160 -2.16 -5.78 -22.93
C CYS A 160 -3.23 -6.53 -23.73
N GLY A 161 -4.33 -6.88 -23.06
CA GLY A 161 -5.51 -7.37 -23.73
C GLY A 161 -6.23 -6.29 -24.53
N LEU A 162 -7.25 -6.70 -25.28
CA LEU A 162 -8.04 -5.80 -26.12
C LEU A 162 -8.69 -4.64 -25.33
N PRO A 163 -9.32 -4.85 -24.15
CA PRO A 163 -9.92 -3.74 -23.40
C PRO A 163 -8.89 -2.67 -23.01
N LYS A 164 -7.72 -3.08 -22.52
CA LYS A 164 -6.61 -2.18 -22.17
C LYS A 164 -6.06 -1.44 -23.39
N ALA A 165 -5.93 -2.11 -24.53
CA ALA A 165 -5.48 -1.47 -25.77
C ALA A 165 -6.46 -0.39 -26.26
N LEU A 166 -7.77 -0.63 -26.18
CA LEU A 166 -8.78 0.36 -26.53
C LEU A 166 -8.75 1.55 -25.56
N LYS A 167 -8.60 1.31 -24.26
CA LYS A 167 -8.46 2.36 -23.24
C LYS A 167 -7.21 3.20 -23.44
N TYR A 168 -6.10 2.60 -23.88
CA TYR A 168 -4.89 3.34 -24.23
C TYR A 168 -5.12 4.29 -25.41
N VAL A 169 -5.82 3.84 -26.46
CA VAL A 169 -6.16 4.70 -27.60
C VAL A 169 -7.06 5.87 -27.16
N GLU A 170 -8.08 5.62 -26.33
CA GLU A 170 -8.92 6.67 -25.74
C GLU A 170 -8.09 7.66 -24.90
N TRP A 171 -7.13 7.15 -24.12
CA TRP A 171 -6.24 7.98 -23.31
C TRP A 171 -5.36 8.88 -24.19
N ARG A 172 -4.78 8.36 -25.27
CA ARG A 172 -4.00 9.14 -26.23
C ARG A 172 -4.82 10.26 -26.85
N GLU A 173 -6.05 9.96 -27.27
CA GLU A 173 -6.98 10.96 -27.82
C GLU A 173 -7.26 12.07 -26.81
N LYS A 174 -7.57 11.72 -25.54
CA LYS A 174 -7.80 12.70 -24.47
C LYS A 174 -6.58 13.58 -24.19
N LYS A 175 -5.37 13.05 -24.35
CA LYS A 175 -4.11 13.80 -24.21
C LYS A 175 -3.73 14.62 -25.47
N GLY A 176 -4.52 14.53 -26.54
CA GLY A 176 -4.21 15.19 -27.82
C GLY A 176 -3.01 14.58 -28.54
N LEU A 177 -2.64 13.34 -28.22
CA LEU A 177 -1.53 12.62 -28.84
C LEU A 177 -1.99 11.96 -30.15
N PRO A 178 -1.09 11.79 -31.14
CA PRO A 178 -1.40 11.03 -32.35
C PRO A 178 -1.84 9.60 -32.01
N TYR A 179 -2.69 9.01 -32.86
CA TYR A 179 -3.05 7.60 -32.77
C TYR A 179 -1.78 6.72 -32.66
N GLY A 180 -1.82 5.77 -31.74
CA GLY A 180 -0.75 4.81 -31.52
C GLY A 180 -1.28 3.60 -30.77
N GLU A 181 -0.80 2.43 -31.15
CA GLU A 181 -1.10 1.18 -30.46
C GLU A 181 -0.18 1.02 -29.24
N PRO A 182 -0.58 0.23 -28.22
CA PRO A 182 0.31 -0.11 -27.12
C PRO A 182 1.62 -0.74 -27.63
N PRO A 183 2.79 -0.38 -27.07
CA PRO A 183 4.03 -1.05 -27.38
C PRO A 183 3.97 -2.54 -27.00
N SER A 184 4.65 -3.40 -27.74
CA SER A 184 4.75 -4.82 -27.38
C SER A 184 5.55 -5.03 -26.09
N ALA A 185 5.31 -6.14 -25.38
CA ALA A 185 6.11 -6.53 -24.21
C ALA A 185 7.63 -6.54 -24.51
N LEU A 186 8.03 -7.02 -25.69
CA LEU A 186 9.43 -6.99 -26.13
C LEU A 186 9.98 -5.55 -26.28
N ARG A 187 9.15 -4.60 -26.70
CA ARG A 187 9.53 -3.20 -26.81
C ARG A 187 9.74 -2.55 -25.44
N LEU A 188 8.91 -2.90 -24.46
CA LEU A 188 9.00 -2.42 -23.07
C LEU A 188 10.30 -2.85 -22.38
N CYS A 189 10.76 -4.08 -22.64
CA CYS A 189 11.98 -4.64 -22.06
C CYS A 189 13.27 -4.21 -22.79
N LYS A 190 13.16 -3.46 -23.90
CA LYS A 190 14.33 -3.08 -24.72
C LYS A 190 14.92 -1.75 -24.27
N ALA A 191 15.91 -1.84 -23.38
CA ALA A 191 16.76 -0.70 -23.02
C ALA A 191 17.59 -0.19 -24.21
N ALA A 192 17.90 1.10 -24.18
CA ALA A 192 18.78 1.77 -25.14
C ALA A 192 20.22 1.87 -24.63
N TYR A 193 20.42 2.06 -23.32
CA TYR A 193 21.75 2.25 -22.72
C TYR A 193 22.01 1.26 -21.59
N ASP A 194 23.16 0.57 -21.67
CA ASP A 194 23.69 -0.35 -20.64
C ASP A 194 22.69 -1.38 -20.12
N GLY A 195 21.74 -1.80 -20.97
CA GLY A 195 20.68 -2.73 -20.60
C GLY A 195 19.77 -2.20 -19.49
N PHE A 196 19.68 -0.88 -19.29
CA PHE A 196 19.00 -0.27 -18.14
C PHE A 196 18.12 0.93 -18.48
N LEU A 197 18.65 1.93 -19.20
CA LEU A 197 17.90 3.15 -19.48
C LEU A 197 17.25 3.11 -20.87
N LEU A 198 16.07 3.70 -20.97
CA LEU A 198 15.38 4.03 -22.21
C LEU A 198 15.95 5.34 -22.78
N ASP A 199 15.89 5.48 -24.11
CA ASP A 199 16.27 6.71 -24.81
C ASP A 199 15.02 7.58 -25.01
N PRO A 200 14.97 8.80 -24.45
CA PRO A 200 13.78 9.64 -24.54
C PRO A 200 13.43 10.07 -25.97
N GLU A 201 14.42 10.20 -26.85
CA GLU A 201 14.15 10.56 -28.25
C GLU A 201 13.52 9.40 -29.03
N LYS A 202 13.65 8.17 -28.54
CA LYS A 202 13.22 6.94 -29.25
C LYS A 202 12.15 6.14 -28.54
N SER A 203 11.77 6.51 -27.31
CA SER A 203 10.93 5.68 -26.43
C SER A 203 9.67 6.39 -25.93
N SER A 204 9.20 7.41 -26.65
CA SER A 204 7.95 8.09 -26.32
C SER A 204 6.76 7.14 -26.26
N ASP A 205 6.72 6.10 -27.12
CA ASP A 205 5.70 5.05 -27.11
C ASP A 205 5.66 4.27 -25.78
N VAL A 206 6.84 3.96 -25.24
CA VAL A 206 6.99 3.26 -23.95
C VAL A 206 6.62 4.17 -22.79
N PHE A 207 7.05 5.43 -22.81
CA PHE A 207 6.73 6.39 -21.76
C PHE A 207 5.23 6.68 -21.70
N ASP A 208 4.60 6.94 -22.85
CA ASP A 208 3.16 7.18 -22.97
C ASP A 208 2.36 6.01 -22.39
N TYR A 209 2.73 4.77 -22.76
CA TYR A 209 2.04 3.58 -22.25
C TYR A 209 2.21 3.40 -20.74
N ARG A 210 3.40 3.65 -20.19
CA ARG A 210 3.63 3.56 -18.75
C ARG A 210 2.89 4.65 -17.98
N LYS A 211 2.86 5.88 -18.50
CA LYS A 211 2.05 6.97 -17.95
C LYS A 211 0.58 6.60 -17.96
N PHE A 212 0.06 6.09 -19.07
CA PHE A 212 -1.30 5.53 -19.15
C PHE A 212 -1.58 4.49 -18.06
N CYS A 213 -0.70 3.48 -17.89
CA CYS A 213 -0.95 2.41 -16.91
C CYS A 213 -0.93 2.93 -15.47
N ASN A 214 -0.03 3.85 -15.13
CA ASN A 214 0.04 4.45 -13.80
C ASN A 214 -1.17 5.38 -13.56
N GLU A 215 -1.52 6.22 -14.53
CA GLU A 215 -2.71 7.09 -14.47
C GLU A 215 -4.00 6.26 -14.35
N LEU A 216 -4.11 5.13 -15.05
CA LEU A 216 -5.27 4.23 -14.96
C LEU A 216 -5.47 3.69 -13.53
N VAL A 217 -4.39 3.31 -12.85
CA VAL A 217 -4.44 2.84 -11.46
C VAL A 217 -4.78 3.98 -10.51
N GLY A 218 -4.09 5.13 -10.61
CA GLY A 218 -4.37 6.30 -9.79
C GLY A 218 -5.80 6.84 -9.95
N ASP A 219 -6.29 6.94 -11.18
CA ASP A 219 -7.68 7.33 -11.49
C ASP A 219 -8.67 6.32 -10.91
N SER A 220 -8.38 5.03 -11.03
CA SER A 220 -9.24 3.97 -10.48
C SER A 220 -9.31 4.03 -8.96
N ILE A 221 -8.18 4.19 -8.27
CA ILE A 221 -8.14 4.38 -6.81
C ILE A 221 -9.03 5.56 -6.41
N CYS A 222 -8.87 6.71 -7.06
CA CYS A 222 -9.67 7.91 -6.77
C CYS A 222 -11.17 7.67 -7.03
N GLU A 223 -11.52 6.96 -8.09
CA GLU A 223 -12.91 6.62 -8.42
C GLU A 223 -13.54 5.71 -7.35
N PHE A 224 -12.83 4.67 -6.93
CA PHE A 224 -13.28 3.78 -5.85
C PHE A 224 -13.40 4.50 -4.50
N ALA A 225 -12.46 5.40 -4.20
CA ALA A 225 -12.51 6.23 -3.00
C ALA A 225 -13.73 7.17 -3.01
N ALA A 226 -13.98 7.84 -4.14
CA ALA A 226 -15.14 8.71 -4.32
C ALA A 226 -16.45 7.94 -4.20
N GLU A 227 -16.53 6.73 -4.75
CA GLU A 227 -17.73 5.88 -4.64
C GLU A 227 -17.97 5.40 -3.21
N THR A 228 -16.89 5.07 -2.51
CA THR A 228 -16.90 4.73 -1.09
C THR A 228 -17.39 5.90 -0.25
N ARG A 229 -16.85 7.10 -0.48
CA ARG A 229 -17.20 8.32 0.25
C ARG A 229 -18.69 8.66 0.16
N LYS A 230 -19.35 8.38 -0.96
CA LYS A 230 -20.80 8.59 -1.14
C LYS A 230 -21.66 7.71 -0.24
N ARG A 231 -21.13 6.59 0.25
CA ARG A 231 -21.89 5.52 0.95
C ARG A 231 -21.59 5.38 2.42
N ILE A 232 -20.51 6.00 2.89
CA ILE A 232 -20.10 5.96 4.29
C ILE A 232 -20.45 7.27 4.98
N ARG A 233 -20.60 7.21 6.31
CA ARG A 233 -20.72 8.42 7.12
C ARG A 233 -19.45 9.27 7.05
N LYS A 234 -19.60 10.58 7.30
CA LYS A 234 -18.53 11.57 7.13
C LYS A 234 -17.35 11.38 8.08
N GLU A 235 -17.57 10.76 9.23
CA GLU A 235 -16.56 10.52 10.26
C GLU A 235 -15.73 9.25 10.05
N VAL A 236 -16.05 8.45 9.04
CA VAL A 236 -15.32 7.22 8.71
C VAL A 236 -14.20 7.56 7.74
N GLU A 237 -12.99 7.10 8.04
CA GLU A 237 -11.81 7.39 7.22
C GLU A 237 -11.64 6.36 6.09
N ILE A 238 -11.00 6.76 4.99
CA ILE A 238 -10.65 5.91 3.85
C ILE A 238 -9.13 5.85 3.72
N GLY A 239 -8.57 4.64 3.74
CA GLY A 239 -7.16 4.38 3.54
C GLY A 239 -6.85 3.65 2.24
N VAL A 240 -5.62 3.83 1.74
CA VAL A 240 -5.12 3.10 0.57
C VAL A 240 -3.64 2.75 0.70
N PHE A 241 -3.27 1.55 0.23
CA PHE A 241 -1.89 1.17 -0.05
C PHE A 241 -1.49 1.66 -1.44
N TYR A 242 -0.60 2.64 -1.53
CA TYR A 242 -0.13 3.15 -2.82
C TYR A 242 1.10 4.05 -2.68
N GLY A 243 1.78 4.34 -3.79
CA GLY A 243 2.76 5.42 -3.82
C GLY A 243 4.15 5.05 -3.32
N TYR A 244 4.62 3.87 -3.66
CA TYR A 244 5.87 3.31 -3.11
C TYR A 244 7.12 3.83 -3.81
N VAL A 245 7.14 5.13 -4.09
CA VAL A 245 8.13 5.80 -4.93
C VAL A 245 9.53 5.85 -4.32
N VAL A 246 9.68 5.50 -3.04
CA VAL A 246 10.96 5.59 -2.32
C VAL A 246 11.73 4.26 -2.32
N ASP A 247 11.09 3.17 -1.93
CA ASP A 247 11.77 1.87 -1.77
C ASP A 247 11.39 0.83 -2.85
N ARG A 248 10.29 1.02 -3.60
CA ARG A 248 9.90 0.05 -4.63
C ARG A 248 10.85 0.14 -5.82
N LYS A 249 11.64 -0.92 -5.96
CA LYS A 249 12.36 -1.24 -7.18
C LYS A 249 11.29 -1.75 -8.15
N GLU A 250 11.17 -1.13 -9.32
CA GLU A 250 10.12 -1.35 -10.33
C GLU A 250 8.80 -0.58 -10.11
N ALA A 251 8.86 0.60 -9.48
CA ALA A 251 7.66 1.41 -9.21
C ALA A 251 6.86 1.79 -10.47
N ALA A 252 7.54 1.99 -11.62
CA ALA A 252 6.88 2.31 -12.89
C ALA A 252 6.11 1.12 -13.45
N GLU A 253 6.74 -0.04 -13.43
CA GLU A 253 6.22 -1.31 -13.91
C GLU A 253 5.06 -1.78 -13.04
N SER A 254 5.20 -1.63 -11.71
CA SER A 254 4.18 -2.02 -10.75
C SER A 254 3.08 -1.00 -10.55
N THR A 255 3.07 0.09 -11.32
CA THR A 255 2.02 1.13 -11.41
C THR A 255 1.85 2.04 -10.18
N HIS A 256 2.92 2.41 -9.49
CA HIS A 256 2.89 3.21 -8.24
C HIS A 256 3.27 4.70 -8.41
N LEU A 257 3.36 5.21 -9.64
CA LEU A 257 3.91 6.54 -9.93
C LEU A 257 2.88 7.67 -9.98
N ASP A 258 1.57 7.41 -10.14
CA ASP A 258 0.53 8.46 -10.09
C ASP A 258 0.20 8.88 -8.63
N TYR A 259 1.27 8.93 -7.84
CA TYR A 259 1.26 9.07 -6.39
C TYR A 259 0.67 10.40 -5.96
N GLU A 260 1.07 11.50 -6.58
CA GLU A 260 0.61 12.84 -6.18
C GLU A 260 -0.89 13.01 -6.38
N LYS A 261 -1.46 12.41 -7.43
CA LYS A 261 -2.90 12.43 -7.65
C LYS A 261 -3.63 11.72 -6.52
N VAL A 262 -3.19 10.51 -6.16
CA VAL A 262 -3.79 9.72 -5.08
C VAL A 262 -3.60 10.40 -3.72
N ALA A 263 -2.40 10.90 -3.44
CA ALA A 263 -2.10 11.64 -2.22
C ALA A 263 -2.93 12.91 -2.08
N ASN A 264 -3.22 13.63 -3.17
CA ASN A 264 -4.07 14.83 -3.16
C ASN A 264 -5.57 14.54 -3.30
N CYS A 265 -5.98 13.27 -3.40
CA CYS A 265 -7.39 12.91 -3.49
C CYS A 265 -8.14 13.34 -2.20
N PRO A 266 -9.21 14.15 -2.29
CA PRO A 266 -9.93 14.62 -1.11
C PRO A 266 -10.75 13.53 -0.42
N ASP A 267 -11.03 12.41 -1.11
CA ASP A 267 -11.83 11.32 -0.59
C ASP A 267 -11.00 10.32 0.24
N ILE A 268 -9.67 10.38 0.17
CA ILE A 268 -8.73 9.51 0.89
C ILE A 268 -8.19 10.26 2.11
N ASP A 269 -8.17 9.64 3.29
CA ASP A 269 -7.74 10.29 4.54
C ASP A 269 -6.32 9.91 4.98
N PHE A 270 -5.90 8.68 4.67
CA PHE A 270 -4.57 8.20 5.05
C PHE A 270 -3.96 7.28 3.99
N MET A 271 -2.63 7.29 3.92
CA MET A 271 -1.84 6.44 3.02
C MET A 271 -1.18 5.34 3.84
N ILE A 272 -0.94 4.19 3.22
CA ILE A 272 -0.42 3.02 3.91
C ILE A 272 0.78 2.49 3.13
N SER A 273 1.85 2.18 3.84
CA SER A 273 2.92 1.36 3.29
C SER A 273 3.50 0.45 4.38
N PRO A 274 4.00 -0.74 4.01
CA PRO A 274 4.85 -1.51 4.89
C PRO A 274 6.16 -0.78 5.17
N GLY A 275 6.81 -1.15 6.27
CA GLY A 275 8.18 -0.73 6.52
C GLY A 275 9.14 -1.12 5.39
N SER A 276 10.24 -0.41 5.29
CA SER A 276 11.31 -0.70 4.32
C SER A 276 11.77 -2.15 4.41
N TYR A 277 11.81 -2.85 3.28
CA TYR A 277 12.32 -4.22 3.23
C TYR A 277 13.84 -4.32 3.15
N ASP A 278 14.53 -3.22 2.83
CA ASP A 278 15.98 -3.19 2.62
C ASP A 278 16.76 -2.59 3.81
N ASP A 279 16.09 -2.03 4.83
CA ASP A 279 16.74 -1.45 6.02
C ASP A 279 16.10 -1.87 7.36
N ARG A 280 15.34 -2.97 7.37
CA ARG A 280 14.64 -3.49 8.57
C ARG A 280 15.41 -4.51 9.39
N ASP A 281 16.55 -4.99 8.92
CA ASP A 281 17.42 -5.88 9.70
C ASP A 281 17.92 -5.17 10.97
N MET A 282 18.37 -5.94 11.95
CA MET A 282 19.00 -5.38 13.14
C MET A 282 20.24 -4.55 12.76
N GLY A 283 20.32 -3.33 13.31
CA GLY A 283 21.31 -2.32 12.92
C GLY A 283 20.91 -1.45 11.71
N GLY A 284 19.80 -1.75 11.03
CA GLY A 284 19.18 -0.89 10.01
C GLY A 284 18.29 0.21 10.61
N GLY A 285 18.01 1.24 9.82
CA GLY A 285 17.25 2.43 10.24
C GLY A 285 15.74 2.36 10.03
N SER A 286 15.21 1.28 9.46
CA SER A 286 13.82 1.18 8.97
C SER A 286 13.49 2.30 7.96
N GLY A 287 12.21 2.62 7.76
CA GLY A 287 11.70 3.64 6.86
C GLY A 287 10.41 3.18 6.21
N TRP A 288 9.88 4.01 5.32
CA TRP A 288 8.64 3.74 4.59
C TRP A 288 8.90 3.58 3.11
N GLN A 289 8.00 2.85 2.43
CA GLN A 289 8.11 2.74 0.98
C GLN A 289 7.60 3.99 0.26
N SER A 290 6.74 4.76 0.90
CA SER A 290 6.17 6.01 0.39
C SER A 290 6.91 7.26 0.86
N CYS A 291 6.50 8.40 0.33
CA CYS A 291 7.11 9.71 0.57
C CYS A 291 6.36 10.48 1.66
N ALA A 292 6.69 10.27 2.93
CA ALA A 292 5.85 10.79 4.01
C ALA A 292 5.79 12.31 4.12
N GLY A 293 6.84 13.05 3.74
CA GLY A 293 6.79 14.50 3.64
C GLY A 293 5.70 14.96 2.67
N THR A 294 5.57 14.30 1.51
CA THR A 294 4.49 14.56 0.54
C THR A 294 3.12 14.22 1.10
N GLU A 295 2.97 13.07 1.77
CA GLU A 295 1.69 12.70 2.42
C GLU A 295 1.24 13.77 3.42
N LYS A 296 2.18 14.26 4.24
CA LYS A 296 1.93 15.31 5.23
C LYS A 296 1.54 16.63 4.59
N LEU A 297 2.20 17.03 3.49
CA LEU A 297 1.82 18.24 2.73
C LEU A 297 0.43 18.12 2.11
N ALA A 298 0.03 16.92 1.69
CA ALA A 298 -1.32 16.62 1.21
C ALA A 298 -2.35 16.45 2.34
N GLY A 299 -1.94 16.64 3.61
CA GLY A 299 -2.79 16.53 4.79
C GLY A 299 -3.21 15.09 5.11
N LYS A 300 -2.43 14.10 4.68
CA LYS A 300 -2.65 12.67 4.95
C LYS A 300 -1.81 12.21 6.12
N THR A 301 -2.35 11.28 6.90
CA THR A 301 -1.60 10.57 7.93
C THR A 301 -0.98 9.33 7.30
N HIS A 302 0.30 9.07 7.55
CA HIS A 302 0.90 7.78 7.18
C HIS A 302 0.43 6.68 8.14
N MET A 303 0.03 5.52 7.62
CA MET A 303 -0.19 4.30 8.39
C MET A 303 1.00 3.36 8.15
N HIS A 304 1.84 3.23 9.18
CA HIS A 304 2.98 2.33 9.17
C HIS A 304 2.51 0.89 9.40
N GLU A 305 2.63 0.05 8.36
CA GLU A 305 2.41 -1.38 8.49
C GLU A 305 3.68 -2.08 9.01
N CYS A 306 3.67 -2.44 10.29
CA CYS A 306 4.76 -3.19 10.92
C CYS A 306 4.63 -4.69 10.64
N ASP A 307 5.15 -5.16 9.51
CA ASP A 307 5.14 -6.55 9.07
C ASP A 307 6.46 -7.32 9.33
N GLN A 308 7.36 -6.71 10.13
CA GLN A 308 8.64 -7.32 10.47
C GLN A 308 8.40 -8.60 11.28
N ARG A 309 9.00 -9.70 10.81
CA ARG A 309 8.85 -11.01 11.42
C ARG A 309 9.72 -11.10 12.66
N THR A 310 9.08 -11.40 13.78
CA THR A 310 9.74 -11.77 15.03
C THR A 310 10.34 -13.17 14.94
N HIS A 311 11.11 -13.58 15.95
CA HIS A 311 11.68 -14.93 15.97
C HIS A 311 10.66 -16.07 16.15
N THR A 312 9.42 -15.75 16.56
CA THR A 312 8.36 -16.74 16.78
C THR A 312 7.37 -16.87 15.62
N TYR A 313 7.54 -16.09 14.56
CA TYR A 313 6.59 -16.03 13.45
C TYR A 313 6.23 -17.40 12.87
N ASN A 314 4.97 -17.56 12.46
CA ASN A 314 4.55 -18.75 11.74
C ASN A 314 5.11 -18.75 10.30
N HIS A 315 6.05 -19.64 10.04
CA HIS A 315 6.60 -19.88 8.70
C HIS A 315 5.85 -20.97 7.92
N SER A 316 4.93 -21.71 8.56
CA SER A 316 4.22 -22.85 7.96
C SER A 316 2.76 -22.49 7.65
N LEU A 317 2.47 -22.14 6.40
CA LEU A 317 1.14 -21.72 5.95
C LEU A 317 0.22 -22.92 5.68
N SER A 318 0.81 -24.04 5.24
CA SER A 318 0.16 -25.34 5.07
C SER A 318 1.17 -26.48 5.20
N PRO A 319 0.76 -27.77 5.21
CA PRO A 319 1.70 -28.90 5.17
C PRO A 319 2.64 -28.93 3.96
N TYR A 320 2.36 -28.14 2.92
CA TYR A 320 3.11 -28.13 1.65
C TYR A 320 3.79 -26.79 1.36
N VAL A 321 3.40 -25.73 2.07
CA VAL A 321 3.82 -24.36 1.79
C VAL A 321 4.39 -23.75 3.06
N SER A 322 5.67 -23.37 2.97
CA SER A 322 6.36 -22.59 4.00
C SER A 322 6.92 -21.31 3.40
N PHE A 323 7.04 -20.28 4.24
CA PHE A 323 7.53 -18.97 3.86
C PHE A 323 8.71 -18.58 4.76
N ASN A 324 9.91 -18.91 4.31
CA ASN A 324 11.16 -18.60 5.02
C ASN A 324 11.76 -17.33 4.43
N VAL A 325 11.65 -16.24 5.17
CA VAL A 325 12.20 -14.93 4.80
C VAL A 325 12.91 -14.32 6.02
N PRO A 326 13.67 -13.22 5.86
CA PRO A 326 14.36 -12.60 6.99
C PRO A 326 13.40 -12.30 8.14
N SER A 327 13.86 -12.63 9.35
CA SER A 327 13.19 -12.37 10.62
C SER A 327 14.24 -11.92 11.63
N TRP A 328 13.78 -11.27 12.69
CA TRP A 328 14.55 -11.14 13.91
C TRP A 328 14.76 -12.53 14.53
N LYS A 329 15.93 -12.74 15.14
CA LYS A 329 16.44 -14.09 15.44
C LYS A 329 16.16 -14.56 16.84
N ASN A 330 15.87 -13.64 17.75
CA ASN A 330 15.64 -13.93 19.16
C ASN A 330 14.84 -12.79 19.81
N HIS A 331 14.47 -13.04 21.06
CA HIS A 331 13.84 -12.10 21.96
C HIS A 331 14.48 -10.70 21.99
N GLU A 332 15.82 -10.61 22.07
CA GLU A 332 16.50 -9.32 22.17
C GLU A 332 16.34 -8.50 20.88
N GLU A 333 16.47 -9.15 19.72
CA GLU A 333 16.25 -8.52 18.41
C GLU A 333 14.78 -8.11 18.24
N ASP A 334 13.82 -8.92 18.69
CA ASP A 334 12.40 -8.56 18.63
C ASP A 334 12.11 -7.28 19.40
N LEU A 335 12.54 -7.23 20.67
CA LEU A 335 12.35 -6.05 21.53
C LEU A 335 13.02 -4.80 20.96
N ALA A 336 14.21 -4.93 20.38
CA ALA A 336 14.92 -3.82 19.74
C ALA A 336 14.19 -3.35 18.48
N GLY A 337 13.74 -4.30 17.65
CA GLY A 337 13.02 -4.04 16.42
C GLY A 337 11.70 -3.33 16.62
N ILE A 338 10.81 -3.85 17.47
CA ILE A 338 9.51 -3.20 17.73
C ILE A 338 9.69 -1.80 18.32
N LYS A 339 10.74 -1.57 19.13
CA LYS A 339 11.05 -0.23 19.66
C LYS A 339 11.48 0.74 18.57
N ARG A 340 12.26 0.28 17.60
CA ARG A 340 12.65 1.09 16.43
C ARG A 340 11.43 1.46 15.60
N GLU A 341 10.57 0.50 15.26
CA GLU A 341 9.38 0.76 14.44
C GLU A 341 8.38 1.70 15.15
N PHE A 342 8.19 1.49 16.46
CA PHE A 342 7.38 2.39 17.28
C PHE A 342 7.95 3.81 17.33
N ALA A 343 9.26 3.95 17.53
CA ALA A 343 9.91 5.26 17.58
C ALA A 343 9.78 6.00 16.24
N LEU A 344 9.97 5.29 15.12
CA LEU A 344 9.77 5.84 13.78
C LEU A 344 8.35 6.39 13.61
N ALA A 345 7.34 5.61 13.98
CA ALA A 345 5.95 6.04 13.87
C ALA A 345 5.62 7.24 14.77
N LEU A 346 6.04 7.18 16.05
CA LEU A 346 5.76 8.24 17.01
C LEU A 346 6.41 9.59 16.62
N ILE A 347 7.69 9.58 16.22
CA ILE A 347 8.43 10.81 15.90
C ILE A 347 7.83 11.52 14.68
N ASN A 348 7.30 10.75 13.73
CA ASN A 348 6.68 11.29 12.52
C ASN A 348 5.17 11.52 12.67
N GLN A 349 4.60 11.30 13.86
CA GLN A 349 3.15 11.35 14.11
C GLN A 349 2.34 10.47 13.15
N SER A 350 2.87 9.31 12.76
CA SER A 350 2.17 8.36 11.92
C SER A 350 1.23 7.49 12.75
N SER A 351 0.17 7.00 12.12
CA SER A 351 -0.53 5.81 12.58
C SER A 351 0.37 4.58 12.45
N LEU A 352 0.07 3.52 13.20
CA LEU A 352 0.71 2.22 13.03
C LEU A 352 -0.25 1.08 13.34
N TRP A 353 -0.03 -0.06 12.69
CA TRP A 353 -0.51 -1.34 13.19
C TRP A 353 0.61 -2.36 13.29
N TRP A 354 0.50 -3.22 14.31
CA TRP A 354 1.31 -4.42 14.41
C TRP A 354 0.67 -5.50 13.54
N PHE A 355 1.33 -5.89 12.46
CA PHE A 355 0.79 -6.84 11.51
C PHE A 355 1.33 -8.26 11.77
N ASP A 356 0.47 -9.12 12.29
CA ASP A 356 0.71 -10.56 12.41
C ASP A 356 0.14 -11.26 11.17
N MET A 357 0.92 -11.35 10.10
CA MET A 357 0.43 -11.71 8.77
C MET A 357 -0.29 -13.07 8.74
N TRP A 358 0.25 -14.10 9.41
CA TRP A 358 -0.32 -15.46 9.43
C TRP A 358 -0.20 -16.16 10.80
N GLY A 359 -0.16 -15.38 11.87
CA GLY A 359 -0.07 -15.87 13.23
C GLY A 359 1.36 -16.07 13.73
N GLY A 360 1.48 -16.17 15.05
CA GLY A 360 2.74 -16.52 15.71
C GLY A 360 3.74 -15.37 15.87
N PHE A 361 3.48 -14.17 15.36
CA PHE A 361 4.47 -13.09 15.45
C PHE A 361 4.69 -12.65 16.91
N TYR A 362 3.66 -12.63 17.75
CA TYR A 362 3.82 -12.10 19.11
C TYR A 362 3.44 -13.14 20.16
N GLN A 363 4.43 -13.89 20.66
CA GLN A 363 4.19 -14.97 21.63
C GLN A 363 4.66 -14.64 23.05
N GLU A 364 5.80 -13.96 23.21
CA GLU A 364 6.43 -13.72 24.51
C GLU A 364 5.71 -12.65 25.34
N GLN A 365 5.76 -12.73 26.67
CA GLN A 365 5.05 -11.79 27.56
C GLN A 365 5.72 -10.41 27.57
N GLU A 366 7.03 -10.39 27.54
CA GLU A 366 7.86 -9.19 27.57
C GLU A 366 7.60 -8.29 26.35
N LEU A 367 7.22 -8.88 25.19
CA LEU A 367 6.77 -8.11 24.04
C LEU A 367 5.48 -7.33 24.35
N PHE A 368 4.53 -7.96 25.05
CA PHE A 368 3.29 -7.30 25.45
C PHE A 368 3.49 -6.26 26.54
N ASP A 369 4.42 -6.48 27.48
CA ASP A 369 4.82 -5.46 28.44
C ASP A 369 5.43 -4.24 27.73
N CYS A 370 6.23 -4.49 26.68
CA CYS A 370 6.79 -3.46 25.81
C CYS A 370 5.69 -2.71 25.03
N PHE A 371 4.77 -3.43 24.39
CA PHE A 371 3.64 -2.85 23.67
C PHE A 371 2.73 -2.02 24.59
N ALA A 372 2.49 -2.47 25.83
CA ALA A 372 1.71 -1.72 26.81
C ALA A 372 2.35 -0.36 27.08
N LYS A 373 3.69 -0.34 27.24
CA LYS A 373 4.42 0.90 27.44
C LYS A 373 4.38 1.80 26.20
N MET A 374 4.51 1.23 25.01
CA MET A 374 4.39 1.95 23.74
C MET A 374 3.01 2.57 23.58
N LYS A 375 1.93 1.82 23.84
CA LYS A 375 0.55 2.30 23.76
C LYS A 375 0.31 3.47 24.72
N GLN A 376 0.83 3.38 25.95
CA GLN A 376 0.76 4.49 26.91
C GLN A 376 1.44 5.74 26.32
N ILE A 377 2.70 5.62 25.87
CA ILE A 377 3.46 6.73 25.30
C ILE A 377 2.75 7.31 24.08
N TYR A 378 2.29 6.45 23.17
CA TYR A 378 1.61 6.87 21.94
C TYR A 378 0.39 7.73 22.24
N THR A 379 -0.48 7.24 23.14
CA THR A 379 -1.70 7.94 23.55
C THR A 379 -1.41 9.30 24.17
N GLU A 380 -0.31 9.43 24.93
CA GLU A 380 0.06 10.69 25.57
C GLU A 380 0.79 11.67 24.63
N LYS A 381 1.45 11.17 23.58
CA LYS A 381 2.49 11.94 22.86
C LYS A 381 2.21 12.16 21.37
N VAL A 382 1.46 11.29 20.70
CA VAL A 382 1.33 11.35 19.23
C VAL A 382 0.73 12.66 18.73
N GLU A 383 -0.23 13.23 19.46
CA GLU A 383 -0.93 14.48 19.07
C GLU A 383 -0.25 15.75 19.59
N LEU A 384 0.92 15.64 20.24
CA LEU A 384 1.62 16.84 20.72
C LEU A 384 2.00 17.72 19.53
N PRO A 385 1.87 19.06 19.65
CA PRO A 385 2.31 19.95 18.59
C PRO A 385 3.81 19.77 18.29
N VAL A 386 4.14 19.51 17.03
CA VAL A 386 5.52 19.42 16.55
C VAL A 386 5.78 20.50 15.51
N SER A 387 7.04 20.88 15.36
CA SER A 387 7.53 21.69 14.25
C SER A 387 8.50 20.84 13.43
N PRO A 388 8.52 20.97 12.09
CA PRO A 388 9.56 20.36 11.28
C PRO A 388 10.95 20.85 11.73
N VAL A 389 11.90 19.92 11.88
CA VAL A 389 13.27 20.17 12.39
C VAL A 389 14.35 19.65 11.46
N GLU A 390 13.96 18.95 10.40
CA GLU A 390 14.84 18.49 9.37
C GLU A 390 15.54 19.67 8.69
N GLU A 391 16.84 19.50 8.49
CA GLU A 391 17.71 20.44 7.75
C GLU A 391 18.25 19.75 6.48
N THR A 392 17.85 18.51 6.25
CA THR A 392 18.17 17.71 5.07
C THR A 392 16.86 17.24 4.44
N ILE A 393 16.75 17.27 3.12
CA ILE A 393 15.65 16.61 2.42
C ILE A 393 16.20 15.65 1.36
N MET A 394 15.49 14.55 1.18
CA MET A 394 15.64 13.69 0.01
C MET A 394 14.50 13.98 -0.94
N VAL A 395 14.83 14.36 -2.18
CA VAL A 395 13.86 14.61 -3.23
C VAL A 395 13.78 13.40 -4.15
N VAL A 396 12.57 12.91 -4.34
CA VAL A 396 12.25 11.81 -5.26
C VAL A 396 11.46 12.38 -6.43
N ASP A 397 11.84 11.99 -7.63
CA ASP A 397 11.08 12.27 -8.84
C ASP A 397 10.41 10.94 -9.27
N PRO A 398 9.08 10.80 -9.12
CA PRO A 398 8.38 9.62 -9.61
C PRO A 398 8.56 9.41 -11.13
N ASP A 399 8.55 10.49 -11.90
CA ASP A 399 8.64 10.48 -13.36
C ASP A 399 10.00 9.94 -13.84
N ALA A 400 11.06 10.15 -13.05
CA ALA A 400 12.38 9.58 -13.28
C ALA A 400 12.35 8.04 -13.45
N SER A 401 11.41 7.36 -12.79
CA SER A 401 11.28 5.91 -12.89
C SER A 401 10.81 5.46 -14.28
N TYR A 402 10.14 6.32 -15.06
CA TYR A 402 9.73 5.99 -16.43
C TYR A 402 10.91 5.78 -17.39
N TYR A 403 12.09 6.33 -17.07
CA TYR A 403 13.31 6.21 -17.88
C TYR A 403 13.99 4.84 -17.77
N ILE A 404 13.62 4.00 -16.79
CA ILE A 404 14.24 2.69 -16.55
C ILE A 404 13.49 1.62 -17.36
N ALA A 405 14.15 0.85 -18.22
CA ALA A 405 13.49 -0.19 -19.01
C ALA A 405 12.88 -1.32 -18.13
N HIS A 406 11.85 -1.98 -18.66
CA HIS A 406 11.13 -3.05 -17.94
C HIS A 406 12.00 -4.28 -17.73
N GLY A 407 11.84 -4.96 -16.59
CA GLY A 407 12.54 -6.21 -16.29
C GLY A 407 14.06 -6.07 -16.17
N THR A 408 14.52 -4.85 -15.84
CA THR A 408 15.93 -4.56 -15.61
C THR A 408 16.38 -5.02 -14.23
N ASP A 409 17.69 -5.04 -13.98
CA ASP A 409 18.23 -5.47 -12.68
C ASP A 409 17.69 -4.60 -11.54
N TRP A 410 16.78 -5.16 -10.75
CA TRP A 410 16.18 -4.51 -9.58
C TRP A 410 17.24 -3.97 -8.62
N LYS A 411 18.41 -4.60 -8.52
CA LYS A 411 19.50 -4.11 -7.66
C LYS A 411 20.03 -2.77 -8.12
N ARG A 412 20.10 -2.53 -9.44
CA ARG A 412 20.50 -1.24 -10.01
C ARG A 412 19.46 -0.17 -9.73
N GLN A 413 18.17 -0.49 -9.83
CA GLN A 413 17.09 0.44 -9.47
C GLN A 413 17.17 0.84 -7.99
N GLY A 414 17.48 -0.13 -7.11
CA GLY A 414 17.68 0.13 -5.69
C GLY A 414 18.83 1.10 -5.36
N LEU A 415 19.73 1.40 -6.29
CA LEU A 415 20.85 2.34 -6.06
C LEU A 415 20.41 3.81 -5.99
N PHE A 416 19.20 4.15 -6.45
CA PHE A 416 18.67 5.51 -6.47
C PHE A 416 18.01 5.86 -5.12
N ALA A 417 16.68 6.00 -5.08
CA ALA A 417 15.95 6.43 -3.90
C ALA A 417 16.20 5.51 -2.69
N CYS A 418 15.97 4.20 -2.83
CA CYS A 418 16.13 3.23 -1.75
C CYS A 418 17.52 3.29 -1.07
N SER A 419 18.61 3.10 -1.83
CA SER A 419 19.98 3.16 -1.26
C SER A 419 20.32 4.53 -0.68
N THR A 420 19.80 5.61 -1.25
CA THR A 420 20.02 6.96 -0.74
C THR A 420 19.37 7.16 0.61
N ARG A 421 18.09 6.78 0.77
CA ARG A 421 17.38 6.82 2.06
C ARG A 421 18.08 5.98 3.12
N ILE A 422 18.52 4.77 2.75
CA ILE A 422 19.31 3.88 3.62
C ILE A 422 20.59 4.58 4.11
N LYS A 423 21.32 5.27 3.23
CA LYS A 423 22.52 6.03 3.64
C LYS A 423 22.16 7.18 4.58
N LEU A 424 21.07 7.89 4.32
CA LEU A 424 20.61 9.01 5.17
C LEU A 424 20.30 8.56 6.61
N ASN A 425 19.69 7.39 6.78
CA ASN A 425 19.46 6.78 8.10
C ASN A 425 20.74 6.61 8.94
N ARG A 426 21.92 6.57 8.32
CA ARG A 426 23.22 6.36 8.98
C ARG A 426 23.98 7.66 9.24
N THR A 427 23.42 8.81 8.86
CA THR A 427 24.10 10.11 9.00
C THR A 427 23.89 10.75 10.38
N GLY A 428 22.81 10.37 11.09
CA GLY A 428 22.36 11.08 12.30
C GLY A 428 21.76 12.47 12.01
N MET A 429 21.61 12.86 10.75
CA MET A 429 20.96 14.10 10.36
C MET A 429 19.44 13.89 10.30
N PRO A 430 18.62 14.81 10.86
CA PRO A 430 17.18 14.77 10.65
C PRO A 430 16.88 15.06 9.18
N PHE A 431 16.12 14.16 8.54
CA PHE A 431 15.73 14.30 7.14
C PHE A 431 14.28 13.89 6.92
N GLU A 432 13.71 14.38 5.83
CA GLU A 432 12.40 13.98 5.31
C GLU A 432 12.49 13.74 3.80
N CYS A 433 11.61 12.89 3.28
CA CYS A 433 11.46 12.60 1.86
C CYS A 433 10.29 13.42 1.28
N TYR A 434 10.54 14.10 0.15
CA TYR A 434 9.51 14.81 -0.62
C TYR A 434 9.57 14.43 -2.10
N CYS A 435 8.42 14.48 -2.78
CA CYS A 435 8.37 14.48 -4.24
C CYS A 435 8.90 15.80 -4.81
N LEU A 436 9.38 15.77 -6.05
CA LEU A 436 9.96 16.92 -6.74
C LEU A 436 9.02 18.13 -6.74
N ASP A 437 7.74 17.92 -7.06
CA ASP A 437 6.75 19.00 -7.20
C ASP A 437 6.30 19.59 -5.85
N ASP A 438 6.75 19.01 -4.73
CA ASP A 438 6.46 19.52 -3.39
C ASP A 438 7.48 20.54 -2.89
N ILE A 439 8.63 20.68 -3.54
CA ILE A 439 9.68 21.64 -3.12
C ILE A 439 9.08 23.03 -2.82
N PRO A 440 8.21 23.62 -3.67
CA PRO A 440 7.63 24.95 -3.40
C PRO A 440 6.68 25.00 -2.19
N LYS A 441 6.19 23.84 -1.72
CA LYS A 441 5.22 23.71 -0.61
C LYS A 441 5.90 23.43 0.74
N ILE A 442 7.20 23.12 0.75
CA ILE A 442 7.96 22.83 1.97
C ILE A 442 8.01 24.09 2.87
N GLN A 443 7.40 23.98 4.06
CA GLN A 443 7.19 25.14 4.94
C GLN A 443 8.48 25.71 5.56
N ASN A 444 9.48 24.86 5.77
CA ASN A 444 10.78 25.15 6.37
C ASN A 444 11.92 25.14 5.33
N LEU A 445 11.61 25.37 4.05
CA LEU A 445 12.60 25.32 2.97
C LEU A 445 13.79 26.26 3.23
N ASP A 446 13.56 27.39 3.89
CA ASP A 446 14.59 28.37 4.30
C ASP A 446 15.60 27.84 5.32
N LYS A 447 15.26 26.76 6.03
CA LYS A 447 16.13 26.09 7.01
C LYS A 447 16.85 24.88 6.44
N ILE A 448 16.48 24.41 5.25
CA ILE A 448 17.12 23.26 4.61
C ILE A 448 18.54 23.65 4.18
N LYS A 449 19.51 22.86 4.64
CA LYS A 449 20.94 23.05 4.40
C LYS A 449 21.49 22.07 3.36
N PHE A 450 20.86 20.91 3.21
CA PHE A 450 21.31 19.87 2.31
C PHE A 450 20.14 19.22 1.57
N VAL A 451 20.22 19.19 0.25
CA VAL A 451 19.21 18.58 -0.62
C VAL A 451 19.86 17.42 -1.36
N VAL A 452 19.25 16.24 -1.26
CA VAL A 452 19.67 15.05 -1.99
C VAL A 452 18.64 14.72 -3.05
N MET A 453 18.96 15.02 -4.31
CA MET A 453 18.14 14.61 -5.45
C MET A 453 18.45 13.16 -5.78
N ALA A 454 17.53 12.24 -5.47
CA ALA A 454 17.82 10.80 -5.53
C ALA A 454 17.90 10.26 -6.97
N CYS A 455 17.21 10.89 -7.93
CA CYS A 455 17.14 10.42 -9.31
C CYS A 455 16.69 11.51 -10.32
N PRO A 456 17.29 12.72 -10.38
CA PRO A 456 16.76 13.80 -11.22
C PRO A 456 17.22 13.67 -12.68
N TRP A 457 16.69 12.70 -13.44
CA TRP A 457 17.07 12.51 -14.85
C TRP A 457 16.70 13.71 -15.72
N GLU A 458 15.59 14.36 -15.40
CA GLU A 458 15.08 15.54 -16.06
C GLU A 458 14.86 16.63 -15.00
N ILE A 459 15.38 17.83 -15.27
CA ILE A 459 15.16 19.01 -14.43
C ILE A 459 14.74 20.13 -15.37
N THR A 460 13.56 20.68 -15.15
CA THR A 460 13.03 21.83 -15.89
C THR A 460 13.50 23.15 -15.26
N PRO A 461 13.41 24.29 -15.96
CA PRO A 461 13.81 25.59 -15.39
C PRO A 461 12.98 26.07 -14.19
N GLU A 462 11.70 25.68 -14.13
CA GLU A 462 10.80 25.89 -12.98
C GLU A 462 11.29 25.14 -11.74
#